data_AF-A0A932HBS1-F1
#
_entry.id   AF-A0A932HBS1-F1
#
_cell.length_a   1.000
_cell.length_b   1.000
_cell.length_c   1.000
_cell.angle_alpha   90.00
_cell.angle_beta   90.00
_cell.angle_gamma   90.00
#
_symmetry.space_group_name_H-M   'P 1'
#
loop_
_entity.id
_entity.type
_entity.pdbx_description
1 polymer ?
#
loop_
_entity_poly.entity_id
_entity_poly.type
_entity_poly.pdbx_seq_one_letter_code
_entity_poly.pdbx_strand_id
1 'polypeptide(L)'
;KYRPESVTSAQMNMPFTLATLVLEGDAFVDQYTEESIREPARVAFAEKVDFVEDREATAGGAQYRHKARVVMHFAGGDTEEETVEAQRGSPKRFASDEDVIEKFRKLASHVLPESRVTQVAERVLDLEHVDDTRELTGLLCLDQ
;
A
#
# COMPACT_ATOMS: atom_id res chain seq x y z
N LYS A 1 -24.71 -3.25 -3.93
CA LYS A 1 -23.84 -3.50 -5.10
C LYS A 1 -22.80 -2.39 -5.15
N TYR A 2 -21.50 -2.71 -5.12
CA TYR A 2 -20.45 -1.69 -5.09
C TYR A 2 -20.40 -0.90 -6.41
N ARG A 3 -20.28 0.42 -6.32
CA ARG A 3 -20.10 1.32 -7.47
C ARG A 3 -19.04 2.36 -7.08
N PRO A 4 -17.86 2.34 -7.70
CA PRO A 4 -16.83 3.33 -7.44
C PRO A 4 -17.23 4.67 -8.03
N GLU A 5 -17.21 5.73 -7.22
CA GLU A 5 -17.59 7.07 -7.67
C GLU A 5 -16.36 7.94 -7.95
N SER A 6 -15.33 7.81 -7.12
CA SER A 6 -14.05 8.51 -7.21
C SER A 6 -12.88 7.64 -6.78
N VAL A 7 -11.67 8.02 -7.19
CA VAL A 7 -10.41 7.40 -6.72
C VAL A 7 -10.35 7.33 -5.19
N THR A 8 -10.65 8.43 -4.49
CA THR A 8 -10.63 8.45 -3.02
C THR A 8 -11.65 7.48 -2.41
N SER A 9 -12.86 7.37 -2.99
CA SER A 9 -13.85 6.40 -2.50
C SER A 9 -13.38 4.96 -2.65
N ALA A 10 -12.64 4.65 -3.73
CA ALA A 10 -12.08 3.33 -3.96
C ALA A 10 -10.92 3.02 -3.00
N GLN A 11 -10.05 3.99 -2.72
CA GLN A 11 -8.97 3.85 -1.74
C GLN A 11 -9.48 3.59 -0.31
N MET A 12 -10.67 4.10 0.01
CA MET A 12 -11.33 3.90 1.32
C MET A 12 -12.28 2.69 1.33
N ASN A 13 -12.34 1.91 0.25
CA ASN A 13 -13.18 0.74 0.13
C ASN A 13 -12.34 -0.55 0.25
N MET A 14 -12.36 -1.16 1.43
CA MET A 14 -11.52 -2.33 1.71
C MET A 14 -11.81 -3.55 0.80
N PRO A 15 -13.08 -3.92 0.49
CA PRO A 15 -13.37 -4.96 -0.50
C PRO A 15 -12.70 -4.71 -1.86
N PHE A 16 -12.75 -3.47 -2.35
CA PHE A 16 -12.10 -3.08 -3.59
C PHE A 16 -10.57 -3.14 -3.47
N THR A 17 -9.99 -2.61 -2.39
CA THR A 17 -8.53 -2.68 -2.15
C THR A 17 -8.02 -4.11 -2.13
N LEU A 18 -8.73 -5.05 -1.49
CA LEU A 18 -8.37 -6.46 -1.48
C LEU A 18 -8.52 -7.11 -2.87
N ALA A 19 -9.58 -6.77 -3.61
CA ALA A 19 -9.75 -7.21 -4.99
C ALA A 19 -8.59 -6.78 -5.88
N THR A 20 -8.20 -5.51 -5.79
CA THR A 20 -7.05 -4.95 -6.49
C THR A 20 -5.76 -5.69 -6.13
N LEU A 21 -5.49 -5.87 -4.83
CA LEU A 21 -4.29 -6.58 -4.37
C LEU A 21 -4.23 -8.03 -4.88
N VAL A 22 -5.35 -8.75 -4.86
CA VAL A 22 -5.39 -10.15 -5.32
C VAL A 22 -5.22 -10.26 -6.84
N LEU A 23 -5.82 -9.35 -7.61
CA LEU A 23 -5.79 -9.41 -9.07
C LEU A 23 -4.48 -8.90 -9.66
N GLU A 24 -3.83 -7.92 -9.04
CA GLU A 24 -2.64 -7.27 -9.60
C GLU A 24 -1.37 -7.53 -8.80
N GLY A 25 -1.48 -8.14 -7.62
CA GLY A 25 -0.35 -8.33 -6.72
C GLY A 25 0.09 -7.07 -5.98
N ASP A 26 -0.59 -5.93 -6.20
CA ASP A 26 -0.30 -4.67 -5.53
C ASP A 26 -1.56 -3.80 -5.38
N ALA A 27 -1.53 -2.88 -4.41
CA ALA A 27 -2.56 -1.89 -4.17
C ALA A 27 -1.92 -0.54 -3.85
N PHE A 28 -1.22 0.03 -4.85
CA PHE A 28 -0.46 1.28 -4.74
C PHE A 28 -1.04 2.39 -5.65
N VAL A 29 -0.40 3.57 -5.73
CA VAL A 29 -0.94 4.74 -6.44
C VAL A 29 -1.33 4.44 -7.90
N ASP A 30 -0.56 3.60 -8.59
CA ASP A 30 -0.82 3.19 -9.98
C ASP A 30 -2.10 2.38 -10.15
N GLN A 31 -2.49 1.67 -9.10
CA GLN A 31 -3.70 0.87 -9.10
C GLN A 31 -4.96 1.70 -8.79
N TYR A 32 -4.85 3.01 -8.58
CA TYR A 32 -5.98 3.87 -8.24
C TYR A 32 -6.10 5.06 -9.20
N THR A 33 -6.45 4.75 -10.44
CA THR A 33 -6.82 5.71 -11.50
C THR A 33 -8.32 5.69 -11.78
N GLU A 34 -8.87 6.76 -12.38
CA GLU A 34 -10.29 6.82 -12.77
C GLU A 34 -10.73 5.67 -13.69
N GLU A 35 -9.81 5.12 -14.49
CA GLU A 35 -10.06 3.96 -15.32
C GLU A 35 -10.08 2.67 -14.48
N SER A 36 -9.02 2.44 -13.71
CA SER A 36 -8.82 1.20 -12.94
C SER A 36 -9.89 0.99 -11.86
N ILE A 37 -10.44 2.07 -11.29
CA ILE A 37 -11.52 1.93 -10.29
C ILE A 37 -12.80 1.37 -10.92
N ARG A 38 -13.01 1.56 -12.23
CA ARG A 38 -14.20 1.10 -12.96
C ARG A 38 -14.01 -0.26 -13.61
N GLU A 39 -12.85 -0.90 -13.40
CA GLU A 39 -12.54 -2.18 -14.01
C GLU A 39 -13.53 -3.27 -13.54
N PRO A 40 -14.24 -3.94 -14.47
CA PRO A 40 -15.27 -4.91 -14.10
C PRO A 40 -14.74 -6.08 -13.26
N ALA A 41 -13.51 -6.53 -13.50
CA ALA A 41 -12.91 -7.65 -12.77
C ALA A 41 -12.73 -7.32 -11.28
N ARG A 42 -12.19 -6.14 -10.97
CA ARG A 42 -12.02 -5.68 -9.59
C ARG A 42 -13.35 -5.47 -8.88
N VAL A 43 -14.34 -4.88 -9.55
CA VAL A 43 -15.69 -4.70 -9.00
C VAL A 43 -16.35 -6.05 -8.72
N ALA A 44 -16.27 -7.01 -9.65
CA ALA A 44 -16.85 -8.34 -9.47
C ALA A 44 -16.14 -9.16 -8.39
N PHE A 45 -14.83 -8.98 -8.21
CA PHE A 45 -14.10 -9.63 -7.12
C PHE A 45 -14.43 -9.00 -5.77
N ALA A 46 -14.54 -7.66 -5.70
CA ALA A 46 -14.92 -6.96 -4.47
C ALA A 46 -16.28 -7.42 -3.92
N GLU A 47 -17.21 -7.86 -4.78
CA GLU A 47 -18.49 -8.44 -4.38
C GLU A 47 -18.37 -9.81 -3.69
N LYS A 48 -17.19 -10.45 -3.71
CA LYS A 48 -16.90 -11.72 -3.02
C LYS A 48 -16.23 -11.52 -1.66
N VAL A 49 -15.92 -10.28 -1.28
CA VAL A 49 -15.19 -9.97 -0.05
C VAL A 49 -16.17 -9.52 1.03
N ASP A 50 -16.27 -10.31 2.08
CA ASP A 50 -17.07 -10.00 3.26
C ASP A 50 -16.19 -9.51 4.42
N PHE A 51 -16.65 -8.45 5.10
CA PHE A 51 -16.01 -7.94 6.31
C PHE A 51 -16.84 -8.30 7.53
N VAL A 52 -16.23 -9.02 8.46
CA VAL A 52 -16.84 -9.44 9.72
C VAL A 52 -16.02 -8.94 10.89
N GLU A 53 -16.71 -8.61 11.98
CA GLU A 53 -16.05 -8.27 13.24
C GLU A 53 -15.37 -9.51 13.83
N ASP A 54 -14.08 -9.38 14.18
CA ASP A 54 -13.40 -10.33 15.04
C ASP A 54 -13.60 -9.93 16.51
N ARG A 55 -14.60 -10.54 17.16
CA ARG A 55 -14.98 -10.19 18.54
C ARG A 55 -13.86 -10.40 19.55
N GLU A 56 -12.98 -11.38 19.34
CA GLU A 56 -11.85 -11.62 20.23
C GLU A 56 -10.83 -10.51 20.12
N ALA A 57 -10.52 -10.07 18.89
CA ALA A 57 -9.66 -8.92 18.66
C ALA A 57 -10.26 -7.63 19.27
N THR A 58 -11.57 -7.39 19.08
CA THR A 58 -12.26 -6.24 19.68
C THR A 58 -12.18 -6.27 21.21
N ALA A 59 -12.46 -7.42 21.83
CA ALA A 59 -12.44 -7.58 23.29
C ALA A 59 -11.03 -7.37 23.89
N GLY A 60 -9.98 -7.72 23.14
CA GLY A 60 -8.60 -7.49 23.54
C GLY A 60 -8.17 -6.01 23.58
N GLY A 61 -9.01 -5.10 23.08
CA GLY A 61 -8.84 -3.65 23.21
C GLY A 61 -7.77 -3.04 22.31
N ALA A 62 -7.27 -1.85 22.69
CA ALA A 62 -6.45 -1.00 21.84
C ALA A 62 -5.17 -1.67 21.30
N GLN A 63 -4.64 -2.68 21.99
CA GLN A 63 -3.44 -3.41 21.58
C GLN A 63 -3.64 -4.27 20.31
N TYR A 64 -4.88 -4.69 20.01
CA TYR A 64 -5.25 -5.54 18.88
C TYR A 64 -6.06 -4.80 17.81
N ARG A 65 -6.22 -3.48 17.92
CA ARG A 65 -7.04 -2.66 17.00
C ARG A 65 -6.60 -2.70 15.53
N HIS A 66 -5.40 -3.21 15.24
CA HIS A 66 -4.85 -3.36 13.89
C HIS A 66 -4.65 -4.84 13.50
N LYS A 67 -5.11 -5.77 14.33
CA LYS A 67 -5.11 -7.19 13.98
C LYS A 67 -6.07 -7.41 12.81
N ALA A 68 -5.59 -8.11 11.80
CA ALA A 68 -6.36 -8.52 10.64
C ALA A 68 -6.24 -10.03 10.47
N ARG A 69 -7.35 -10.68 10.14
CA ARG A 69 -7.42 -12.09 9.79
C ARG A 69 -8.11 -12.21 8.44
N VAL A 70 -7.49 -12.93 7.52
CA VAL A 70 -7.98 -13.15 6.17
C VAL A 70 -8.18 -14.64 5.99
N VAL A 71 -9.37 -15.02 5.52
CA VAL A 71 -9.72 -16.39 5.16
C VAL A 71 -10.08 -16.40 3.68
N MET A 72 -9.41 -17.23 2.90
CA MET A 72 -9.65 -17.39 1.47
C MET A 72 -10.25 -18.77 1.20
N HIS A 73 -11.42 -18.79 0.55
CA HIS A 73 -12.06 -20.02 0.09
C HIS A 73 -11.87 -20.17 -1.42
N PHE A 74 -11.22 -21.25 -1.83
CA PHE A 74 -10.93 -21.53 -3.23
C PHE A 74 -12.04 -22.35 -3.87
N ALA A 75 -12.22 -22.20 -5.19
CA ALA A 75 -13.26 -22.92 -5.93
C ALA A 75 -13.10 -24.45 -5.88
N GLY A 76 -11.89 -24.96 -5.62
CA GLY A 76 -11.61 -26.38 -5.41
C GLY A 76 -12.06 -26.93 -4.05
N GLY A 77 -12.55 -26.07 -3.14
CA GLY A 77 -12.94 -26.43 -1.78
C GLY A 77 -11.85 -26.18 -0.73
N ASP A 78 -10.61 -25.93 -1.15
CA ASP A 78 -9.51 -25.59 -0.25
C ASP A 78 -9.77 -24.25 0.47
N THR A 79 -9.23 -24.13 1.68
CA THR A 79 -9.33 -22.91 2.49
C THR A 79 -7.96 -22.59 3.08
N GLU A 80 -7.53 -21.35 2.94
CA GLU A 80 -6.30 -20.83 3.54
C GLU A 80 -6.65 -19.68 4.49
N GLU A 81 -5.92 -19.58 5.60
CA GLU A 81 -6.15 -18.57 6.62
C GLU A 81 -4.82 -17.98 7.11
N GLU A 82 -4.78 -16.66 7.22
CA GLU A 82 -3.64 -15.94 7.81
C GLU A 82 -4.11 -14.86 8.78
N THR A 83 -3.39 -14.71 9.90
CA THR A 83 -3.63 -13.65 10.88
C THR A 83 -2.36 -12.83 11.10
N VAL A 84 -2.48 -11.52 10.98
CA VAL A 84 -1.42 -10.55 11.24
C VAL A 84 -1.86 -9.60 12.34
N GLU A 85 -1.09 -9.49 13.43
CA GLU A 85 -1.47 -8.65 14.57
C GLU A 85 -1.06 -7.18 14.43
N ALA A 86 -0.09 -6.89 13.56
CA ALA A 86 0.44 -5.55 13.34
C ALA A 86 0.81 -5.33 11.87
N GLN A 87 0.36 -4.21 11.31
CA GLN A 87 0.66 -3.81 9.94
C GLN A 87 2.15 -3.53 9.73
N ARG A 88 2.65 -3.75 8.51
CA ARG A 88 3.98 -3.31 8.09
C ARG A 88 4.10 -1.79 8.28
N GLY A 89 5.22 -1.32 8.82
CA GLY A 89 5.47 0.09 9.14
C GLY A 89 4.96 0.52 10.52
N SER A 90 4.30 -0.35 11.29
CA SER A 90 4.02 -0.07 12.70
C SER A 90 5.30 -0.19 13.56
N PRO A 91 5.36 0.40 14.76
CA PRO A 91 6.52 0.24 15.65
C PRO A 91 6.84 -1.22 16.00
N LYS A 92 5.84 -2.11 15.98
CA LYS A 92 6.00 -3.55 16.27
C LYS A 92 6.48 -4.36 15.07
N ARG A 93 6.23 -3.87 13.85
CA ARG A 93 6.57 -4.53 12.59
C ARG A 93 6.98 -3.48 11.58
N PHE A 94 8.12 -2.84 11.84
CA PHE A 94 8.61 -1.79 10.97
C PHE A 94 9.06 -2.37 9.63
N ALA A 95 9.00 -1.55 8.58
CA ALA A 95 9.45 -1.94 7.26
C ALA A 95 10.98 -2.05 7.24
N SER A 96 11.54 -2.90 6.37
CA SER A 96 12.98 -2.92 6.15
C SER A 96 13.42 -1.66 5.41
N ASP A 97 14.72 -1.34 5.44
CA ASP A 97 15.25 -0.21 4.67
C ASP A 97 14.97 -0.38 3.17
N GLU A 98 15.09 -1.62 2.65
CA GLU A 98 14.76 -1.95 1.26
C GLU A 98 13.29 -1.63 0.95
N ASP A 99 12.33 -2.01 1.81
CA ASP A 99 10.90 -1.70 1.64
C ASP A 99 10.65 -0.17 1.58
N VAL A 100 11.35 0.59 2.44
CA VAL A 100 11.20 2.05 2.51
C VAL A 100 11.78 2.71 1.25
N ILE A 101 12.96 2.26 0.81
CA ILE A 101 13.62 2.76 -0.39
C ILE A 101 12.82 2.40 -1.64
N GLU A 102 12.32 1.16 -1.75
CA GLU A 102 11.47 0.72 -2.86
C GLU A 102 10.20 1.57 -2.94
N LYS A 103 9.52 1.80 -1.81
CA LYS A 103 8.35 2.69 -1.75
C LYS A 103 8.69 4.10 -2.20
N PHE A 104 9.82 4.64 -1.75
CA PHE A 104 10.29 5.96 -2.17
C PHE A 104 10.52 6.01 -3.68
N ARG A 105 11.25 5.03 -4.23
CA ARG A 105 11.55 4.94 -5.67
C ARG A 105 10.27 4.91 -6.49
N LYS A 106 9.31 4.06 -6.10
CA LYS A 106 8.02 3.91 -6.77
C LYS A 106 7.21 5.21 -6.79
N LEU A 107 7.24 5.99 -5.70
CA LEU A 107 6.56 7.29 -5.65
C LEU A 107 7.29 8.37 -6.46
N ALA A 108 8.61 8.45 -6.31
CA ALA A 108 9.42 9.51 -6.92
C ALA A 108 9.55 9.35 -8.44
N SER A 109 9.50 8.11 -8.97
CA SER A 109 9.56 7.84 -10.40
C SER A 109 8.43 8.44 -11.22
N HIS A 110 7.32 8.87 -10.58
CA HIS A 110 6.25 9.60 -11.24
C HIS A 110 6.63 11.02 -11.66
N VAL A 111 7.66 11.59 -11.04
CA VAL A 111 8.00 13.02 -11.18
C VAL A 111 9.48 13.28 -11.44
N LEU A 112 10.36 12.32 -11.14
CA LEU A 112 11.80 12.42 -11.37
C LEU A 112 12.30 11.25 -12.24
N PRO A 113 13.34 11.47 -13.08
CA PRO A 113 14.01 10.37 -13.76
C PRO A 113 14.73 9.47 -12.76
N GLU A 114 14.86 8.19 -13.10
CA GLU A 114 15.45 7.14 -12.25
C GLU A 114 16.80 7.53 -11.65
N SER A 115 17.67 8.16 -12.44
CA SER A 115 18.99 8.62 -11.97
C SER A 115 18.89 9.63 -10.82
N ARG A 116 17.93 10.57 -10.88
CA ARG A 116 17.68 11.54 -9.80
C ARG A 116 17.04 10.88 -8.60
N VAL A 117 16.09 9.96 -8.81
CA VAL A 117 15.48 9.19 -7.73
C VAL A 117 16.57 8.46 -6.92
N THR A 118 17.50 7.78 -7.59
CA THR A 118 18.61 7.09 -6.93
C THR A 118 19.51 8.06 -6.16
N GLN A 119 19.90 9.18 -6.76
CA GLN A 119 20.73 10.19 -6.08
C GLN A 119 20.04 10.78 -4.84
N VAL A 120 18.73 11.04 -4.90
CA VAL A 120 17.97 11.53 -3.73
C VAL A 120 17.99 10.48 -2.62
N ALA A 121 17.72 9.21 -2.94
CA ALA A 121 17.73 8.13 -1.94
C ALA A 121 19.10 8.02 -1.26
N GLU A 122 20.19 7.99 -2.04
CA GLU A 122 21.56 7.90 -1.53
C GLU A 122 21.90 9.09 -0.62
N ARG A 123 21.57 10.33 -1.03
CA ARG A 123 21.85 11.53 -0.24
C ARG A 123 21.03 11.62 1.04
N VAL A 124 19.79 11.13 1.04
CA VAL A 124 18.97 11.10 2.26
C VAL A 124 19.45 10.03 3.23
N LEU A 125 19.92 8.89 2.74
CA LEU A 125 20.45 7.80 3.58
C LEU A 125 21.83 8.13 4.15
N ASP A 126 22.59 9.02 3.52
CA ASP A 126 23.93 9.48 3.95
C ASP A 126 23.92 10.94 4.43
N LEU A 127 22.76 11.41 4.92
CA LEU A 127 22.52 12.84 5.18
C LEU A 127 23.48 13.43 6.23
N GLU A 128 23.92 12.64 7.20
CA GLU A 128 24.86 13.08 8.23
C GLU A 128 26.25 13.44 7.68
N HIS A 129 26.59 13.02 6.47
CA HIS A 129 27.85 13.32 5.78
C HIS A 129 27.68 14.37 4.68
N VAL A 130 26.50 14.97 4.53
CA VAL A 130 26.24 16.05 3.57
C VAL A 130 26.64 17.40 4.18
N ASP A 131 27.68 18.02 3.64
CA ASP A 131 28.20 19.31 4.11
C ASP A 131 27.25 20.48 3.82
N ASP A 132 26.50 20.42 2.71
CA ASP A 132 25.58 21.47 2.27
C ASP A 132 24.23 20.90 1.81
N THR A 133 23.16 21.20 2.55
CA THR A 133 21.81 20.74 2.21
C THR A 133 21.32 21.24 0.85
N ARG A 134 21.96 22.26 0.26
CA ARG A 134 21.65 22.71 -1.11
C ARG A 134 21.86 21.61 -2.13
N GLU A 135 22.79 20.69 -1.90
CA GLU A 135 23.00 19.51 -2.74
C GLU A 135 21.74 18.66 -2.83
N LEU A 136 21.09 18.39 -1.70
CA LEU A 136 19.82 17.65 -1.67
C LEU A 136 18.69 18.48 -2.30
N THR A 137 18.55 19.76 -1.95
CA THR A 137 17.45 20.58 -2.51
C THR A 137 17.55 20.74 -4.03
N GLY A 138 18.77 20.78 -4.59
CA GLY A 138 18.98 20.84 -6.03
C GLY A 138 18.47 19.60 -6.75
N LEU A 139 18.58 18.41 -6.13
CA LEU A 139 18.04 17.16 -6.67
C LEU A 139 16.50 17.09 -6.64
N LEU A 140 15.87 17.84 -5.73
CA LEU A 140 14.42 17.89 -5.56
C LEU A 140 13.73 18.92 -6.46
N CYS A 141 14.50 19.77 -7.14
CA CYS A 141 13.96 20.72 -8.11
C CYS A 141 13.58 20.01 -9.41
N LEU A 142 12.38 20.33 -9.92
CA LEU A 142 12.00 19.97 -11.29
C LEU A 142 12.77 20.87 -12.26
N ASP A 143 13.17 20.32 -13.40
CA ASP A 143 13.73 21.14 -14.48
C ASP A 143 12.63 22.11 -14.96
N GLN A 144 12.97 23.40 -15.01
CA GLN A 144 12.10 24.43 -15.58
C GLN A 144 12.12 24.40 -17.10
#